data_AF-A0A2G5VA57-F1
#
_entry.id   AF-A0A2G5VA57-F1
#
_cell.length_a   1.000
_cell.length_b   1.000
_cell.length_c   1.000
_cell.angle_alpha   90.00
_cell.angle_beta   90.00
_cell.angle_gamma   90.00
#
_symmetry.space_group_name_H-M   'P 1'
#
loop_
_entity.id
_entity.type
_entity.pdbx_description
1 polymer ?
#
loop_
_entity_poly.entity_id
_entity_poly.type
_entity_poly.pdbx_seq_one_letter_code
_entity_poly.pdbx_strand_id
1 'polypeptide(L)'
;MATIDSEEPLYAAFATFPETNQTKMYNALGFYASVSKKMFEYDAKLPGANFKNYVWMNPCYRDFYASNASLVVFWLKDRVVYCQAVKSSSVRVQPSFAAEYLMRVERLGKRCPTSP
;
A
#
# COMPACT_ATOMS: atom_id res chain seq x y z
N MET A 1 -25.12 -21.22 8.72
CA MET A 1 -24.10 -21.11 7.64
C MET A 1 -24.73 -20.30 6.52
N ALA A 2 -24.24 -19.14 6.08
CA ALA A 2 -23.02 -18.40 6.36
C ALA A 2 -23.34 -16.91 6.14
N THR A 3 -22.91 -16.03 7.04
CA THR A 3 -22.81 -14.59 6.74
C THR A 3 -21.54 -14.41 5.93
N ILE A 4 -21.67 -14.28 4.62
CA ILE A 4 -20.59 -13.73 3.79
C ILE A 4 -20.56 -12.25 4.16
N ASP A 5 -19.77 -11.93 5.18
CA ASP A 5 -19.40 -10.56 5.51
C ASP A 5 -18.59 -10.05 4.32
N SER A 6 -19.27 -9.38 3.39
CA SER A 6 -18.66 -8.71 2.25
C SER A 6 -17.86 -7.54 2.79
N GLU A 7 -16.64 -7.81 3.24
CA GLU A 7 -15.77 -6.80 3.81
C GLU A 7 -15.68 -5.59 2.87
N GLU A 8 -16.15 -4.43 3.33
CA GLU A 8 -16.09 -3.21 2.53
C GLU A 8 -14.63 -2.85 2.24
N PRO A 9 -14.28 -2.48 1.00
CA PRO A 9 -12.92 -2.10 0.67
C PRO A 9 -12.57 -0.77 1.35
N LEU A 10 -11.59 -0.80 2.26
CA LEU A 10 -11.05 0.40 2.92
C LEU A 10 -10.38 1.35 1.93
N TYR A 11 -10.07 0.86 0.73
CA TYR A 11 -9.53 1.57 -0.42
C TYR A 11 -10.13 2.97 -0.66
N ALA A 12 -11.43 3.15 -0.44
CA ALA A 12 -12.10 4.43 -0.68
C ALA A 12 -11.61 5.57 0.25
N ALA A 13 -11.08 5.23 1.43
CA ALA A 13 -10.52 6.18 2.41
C ALA A 13 -9.07 6.59 2.09
N PHE A 14 -8.46 5.99 1.06
CA PHE A 14 -7.08 6.21 0.66
C PHE A 14 -6.98 6.78 -0.75
N ALA A 15 -6.08 7.74 -0.91
CA ALA A 15 -5.74 8.36 -2.18
C ALA A 15 -4.27 8.09 -2.54
N THR A 16 -4.00 7.99 -3.84
CA THR A 16 -2.62 7.97 -4.34
C THR A 16 -1.91 9.26 -3.92
N PHE A 17 -0.67 9.14 -3.43
CA PHE A 17 0.16 10.29 -3.11
C PHE A 17 0.43 11.10 -4.39
N PRO A 18 0.29 12.44 -4.36
CA PRO A 18 0.32 13.27 -5.57
C PRO A 18 1.75 13.57 -6.06
N GLU A 19 2.58 12.55 -6.22
CA GLU A 19 3.88 12.61 -6.89
C GLU A 19 3.91 11.58 -8.01
N THR A 20 3.95 12.06 -9.26
CA THR A 20 3.88 11.21 -10.44
C THR A 20 5.26 10.76 -10.92
N ASN A 21 6.33 11.41 -10.46
CA ASN A 21 7.70 11.01 -10.77
C ASN A 21 8.18 9.93 -9.78
N GLN A 22 8.32 8.71 -10.28
CA GLN A 22 8.72 7.54 -9.48
C GLN A 22 10.06 7.75 -8.76
N THR A 23 11.06 8.36 -9.40
CA THR A 23 12.38 8.63 -8.79
C THR A 23 12.27 9.63 -7.65
N LYS A 24 11.49 10.71 -7.82
CA LYS A 24 11.24 11.68 -6.74
C LYS A 24 10.50 11.04 -5.58
N MET A 25 9.44 10.26 -5.85
CA MET A 25 8.70 9.52 -4.83
C MET A 25 9.62 8.56 -4.08
N TYR A 26 10.44 7.79 -4.79
CA TYR A 26 11.38 6.84 -4.18
C TYR A 26 12.42 7.53 -3.29
N ASN A 27 12.99 8.65 -3.75
CA ASN A 27 13.91 9.44 -2.94
C ASN A 27 13.23 10.01 -1.69
N ALA A 28 11.97 10.45 -1.80
CA ALA A 28 11.18 10.90 -0.66
C ALA A 28 10.88 9.77 0.34
N LEU A 29 10.61 8.55 -0.16
CA LEU A 29 10.46 7.35 0.69
C LEU A 29 11.70 7.05 1.53
N GLY A 30 12.88 7.56 1.14
CA GLY A 30 14.08 7.50 1.97
C GLY A 30 13.93 8.20 3.33
N PHE A 31 12.89 8.99 3.55
CA PHE A 31 12.56 9.61 4.84
C PHE A 31 11.37 8.96 5.55
N TYR A 32 11.02 7.73 5.17
CA TYR A 32 9.93 6.98 5.78
C TYR A 32 10.38 5.57 6.16
N ALA A 33 10.35 5.28 7.46
CA ALA A 33 10.69 3.96 7.99
C ALA A 33 9.46 3.06 8.01
N SER A 34 9.66 1.77 7.72
CA SER A 34 8.60 0.77 7.86
C SER A 34 8.23 0.62 9.33
N VAL A 35 6.93 0.65 9.60
CA VAL A 35 6.35 0.40 10.93
C VAL A 35 5.48 -0.86 10.93
N SER A 36 5.34 -1.50 9.77
CA SER A 36 4.68 -2.79 9.66
C SER A 36 5.39 -3.86 10.48
N LYS A 37 4.62 -4.61 11.28
CA LYS A 37 5.15 -5.78 12.01
C LYS A 37 5.63 -6.88 11.07
N LYS A 38 4.99 -6.99 9.90
CA LYS A 38 5.33 -7.94 8.84
C LYS A 38 4.97 -7.33 7.49
N MET A 39 5.83 -7.51 6.49
CA MET A 39 5.50 -7.18 5.09
C MET A 39 4.34 -8.08 4.63
N PHE A 40 3.25 -7.48 4.17
CA PHE A 40 2.15 -8.24 3.60
C PHE A 40 2.42 -8.52 2.13
N GLU A 41 2.02 -9.71 1.68
CA GLU A 41 2.27 -10.22 0.33
C GLU A 41 0.94 -10.70 -0.25
N TYR A 42 0.71 -10.33 -1.51
CA TYR A 42 -0.45 -10.76 -2.28
C TYR A 42 0.02 -11.23 -3.65
N ASP A 43 0.05 -12.56 -3.82
CA ASP A 43 0.45 -13.20 -5.07
C ASP A 43 -0.77 -13.49 -5.95
N ALA A 44 -0.68 -13.05 -7.21
CA ALA A 44 -1.68 -13.28 -8.24
C ALA A 44 -1.93 -14.75 -8.56
N LYS A 45 -1.01 -15.64 -8.19
CA LYS A 45 -1.12 -17.08 -8.40
C LYS A 45 -1.85 -17.80 -7.27
N LEU A 46 -2.14 -17.14 -6.15
CA LEU A 46 -2.87 -17.76 -5.06
C LEU A 46 -4.32 -18.06 -5.48
N PRO A 47 -4.86 -19.24 -5.13
CA PRO A 47 -6.27 -19.54 -5.33
C PRO A 47 -7.16 -18.45 -4.70
N GLY A 48 -8.04 -17.85 -5.48
CA GLY A 48 -8.91 -16.75 -5.03
C GLY A 48 -8.30 -15.36 -5.14
N ALA A 49 -7.09 -15.21 -5.70
CA ALA A 49 -6.53 -13.91 -6.01
C ALA A 49 -7.41 -13.17 -7.03
N ASN A 50 -7.87 -11.97 -6.67
CA ASN A 50 -8.78 -11.18 -7.49
C ASN A 50 -8.43 -9.69 -7.41
N PHE A 51 -7.59 -9.22 -8.32
CA PHE A 51 -7.27 -7.79 -8.46
C PHE A 51 -8.42 -6.95 -9.03
N LYS A 52 -9.58 -7.56 -9.36
CA LYS A 52 -10.77 -6.81 -9.80
C LYS A 52 -11.54 -6.20 -8.63
N ASN A 53 -11.34 -6.68 -7.41
CA ASN A 53 -11.83 -6.02 -6.20
C ASN A 53 -10.65 -5.38 -5.45
N TYR A 54 -10.92 -4.42 -4.57
CA TYR A 54 -9.88 -3.72 -3.80
C TYR A 54 -9.70 -4.29 -2.39
N VAL A 55 -10.38 -5.39 -2.05
CA VAL A 55 -10.38 -5.99 -0.71
C VAL A 55 -8.99 -6.55 -0.37
N TRP A 56 -8.23 -7.00 -1.36
CA TRP A 56 -6.86 -7.49 -1.16
C TRP A 56 -5.91 -6.45 -0.55
N MET A 57 -6.25 -5.15 -0.62
CA MET A 57 -5.47 -4.06 -0.03
C MET A 57 -5.82 -3.83 1.45
N ASN A 58 -6.94 -4.35 1.94
CA ASN A 58 -7.44 -4.11 3.30
C ASN A 58 -6.44 -4.49 4.40
N PRO A 59 -5.68 -5.61 4.31
CA PRO A 59 -4.65 -5.92 5.30
C PRO A 59 -3.60 -4.81 5.44
N CYS A 60 -3.19 -4.18 4.34
CA CYS A 60 -2.25 -3.06 4.33
C CYS A 60 -2.83 -1.83 5.04
N TYR A 61 -4.10 -1.52 4.78
CA TYR A 61 -4.79 -0.37 5.38
C TYR A 61 -5.07 -0.59 6.86
N ARG A 62 -5.40 -1.81 7.27
CA ARG A 62 -5.55 -2.16 8.70
C ARG A 62 -4.23 -1.98 9.44
N ASP A 63 -3.12 -2.43 8.85
CA ASP A 63 -1.79 -2.25 9.44
C ASP A 63 -1.39 -0.76 9.51
N PHE A 64 -1.75 0.03 8.51
CA PHE A 64 -1.60 1.48 8.54
C PHE A 64 -2.29 2.12 9.76
N TYR A 65 -3.56 1.77 10.01
CA TYR A 65 -4.30 2.29 11.16
C TYR A 65 -3.72 1.79 12.48
N ALA A 66 -3.39 0.50 12.56
CA ALA A 66 -2.84 -0.12 13.76
C ALA A 66 -1.46 0.44 14.15
N SER A 67 -0.66 0.85 13.16
CA SER A 67 0.73 1.29 13.36
C SER A 67 0.88 2.82 13.40
N ASN A 68 -0.22 3.57 13.36
CA ASN A 68 -0.21 5.04 13.31
C ASN A 68 0.78 5.57 12.24
N ALA A 69 0.67 4.98 11.05
CA ALA A 69 1.54 5.24 9.91
C ALA A 69 1.12 6.52 9.17
N SER A 70 2.00 6.99 8.29
CA SER A 70 1.77 8.18 7.45
C SER A 70 1.43 7.82 6.01
N LEU A 71 2.00 6.73 5.49
CA LEU A 71 1.78 6.24 4.13
C LEU A 71 1.63 4.72 4.10
N VAL A 72 1.00 4.20 3.06
CA VAL A 72 1.09 2.80 2.64
C VAL A 72 1.88 2.74 1.34
N VAL A 73 2.93 1.92 1.30
CA VAL A 73 3.76 1.72 0.12
C VAL A 73 3.46 0.35 -0.45
N PHE A 74 3.19 0.29 -1.74
CA PHE A 74 3.01 -0.95 -2.47
C PHE A 74 4.13 -1.15 -3.47
N TRP A 75 4.67 -2.35 -3.50
CA TRP A 75 5.73 -2.80 -4.41
C TRP A 75 5.20 -3.94 -5.27
N LEU A 76 5.60 -3.99 -6.54
CA LEU A 76 5.32 -5.10 -7.43
C LEU A 76 6.63 -5.74 -7.84
N LYS A 77 6.90 -6.95 -7.36
CA LYS A 77 8.11 -7.71 -7.69
C LYS A 77 7.72 -9.14 -8.03
N ASP A 78 8.20 -9.65 -9.16
CA ASP A 78 7.95 -11.03 -9.60
C ASP A 78 6.46 -11.44 -9.66
N ARG A 79 5.59 -10.47 -10.01
CA ARG A 79 4.12 -10.60 -10.01
C ARG A 79 3.47 -10.77 -8.62
N VAL A 80 4.22 -10.55 -7.56
CA VAL A 80 3.73 -10.48 -6.19
C VAL A 80 3.65 -9.02 -5.77
N VAL A 81 2.50 -8.61 -5.23
CA VAL A 81 2.34 -7.29 -4.63
C VAL A 81 2.72 -7.37 -3.16
N TYR A 82 3.71 -6.58 -2.76
CA TYR A 82 4.09 -6.40 -1.37
C TYR A 82 3.54 -5.07 -0.87
N CYS A 83 3.15 -4.98 0.39
CA CYS A 83 2.80 -3.69 0.98
C CYS A 83 3.30 -3.55 2.42
N GLN A 84 3.53 -2.30 2.79
CA GLN A 84 3.90 -1.91 4.15
C GLN A 84 3.38 -0.52 4.49
N ALA A 85 3.03 -0.35 5.76
CA ALA A 85 2.77 0.92 6.38
C ALA A 85 4.10 1.57 6.80
N VAL A 86 4.28 2.84 6.47
CA VAL A 86 5.51 3.58 6.77
C VAL A 86 5.21 4.90 7.48
N LYS A 87 6.13 5.34 8.33
CA LYS A 87 6.02 6.59 9.10
C LYS A 87 7.23 7.47 8.84
N SER A 88 7.05 8.78 8.94
CA SER A 88 8.16 9.73 8.78
C SER A 88 9.32 9.40 9.73
N SER A 89 10.52 9.53 9.20
CA SER A 89 11.78 9.30 9.89
C SER A 89 12.63 10.57 9.79
N SER A 90 13.30 10.93 10.90
CA SER A 90 14.28 12.02 10.93
C SER A 90 15.60 11.64 10.26
N VAL A 91 15.86 10.34 10.12
CA VAL A 91 17.06 9.80 9.47
C VAL A 91 16.69 9.15 8.14
N ARG A 92 17.63 9.21 7.19
CA ARG A 92 17.45 8.55 5.90
C ARG A 92 17.51 7.04 6.10
N VAL A 93 16.53 6.33 5.56
CA VAL A 93 16.41 4.87 5.57
C VAL A 93 16.41 4.34 4.14
N GLN A 94 16.88 3.11 3.97
CA GLN A 94 16.81 2.42 2.69
C GLN A 94 15.40 1.82 2.51
N PRO A 95 14.66 2.16 1.44
CA PRO A 95 13.38 1.52 1.15
C PRO A 95 13.55 0.01 0.92
N SER A 96 12.50 -0.77 1.25
CA SER A 96 12.54 -2.24 1.28
C SER A 96 12.81 -2.91 -0.08
N PHE A 97 12.53 -2.22 -1.18
CA PHE A 97 12.79 -2.69 -2.54
C PHE A 97 13.47 -1.59 -3.36
N ALA A 98 14.08 -1.97 -4.49
CA ALA A 98 14.63 -1.02 -5.46
C ALA A 98 13.53 -0.16 -6.11
N ALA A 99 13.91 1.00 -6.64
CA ALA A 99 12.97 1.96 -7.20
C ALA A 99 12.07 1.38 -8.30
N GLU A 100 12.61 0.50 -9.14
CA GLU A 100 11.90 -0.17 -10.25
C GLU A 100 10.67 -0.97 -9.80
N TYR A 101 10.64 -1.46 -8.55
CA TYR A 101 9.51 -2.20 -8.00
C TYR A 101 8.44 -1.32 -7.36
N LEU A 102 8.65 0.01 -7.27
CA LEU A 102 7.68 0.92 -6.68
C LEU A 102 6.42 0.98 -7.54
N MET A 103 5.33 0.39 -7.07
CA MET A 103 4.06 0.37 -7.79
C MET A 103 3.23 1.62 -7.49
N ARG A 104 3.06 1.93 -6.19
CA ARG A 104 2.28 3.09 -5.75
C ARG A 104 2.50 3.40 -4.28
N VAL A 105 2.21 4.64 -3.91
CA VAL A 105 2.18 5.11 -2.53
C VAL A 105 0.83 5.74 -2.26
N GLU A 106 0.24 5.43 -1.13
CA GLU A 106 -1.07 5.92 -0.73
C GLU A 106 -1.03 6.58 0.65
N ARG A 107 -1.96 7.49 0.85
CA ARG A 107 -2.18 8.20 2.11
C ARG A 107 -3.67 8.29 2.39
N LEU A 108 -4.03 8.59 3.64
CA LEU A 108 -5.41 8.99 3.94
C LEU A 108 -5.82 10.16 3.06
N GLY A 109 -7.00 10.07 2.49
CA GLY A 109 -7.55 11.10 1.62
C GLY A 109 -8.68 10.58 0.77
N LYS A 110 -9.55 11.50 0.34
CA LYS A 110 -10.61 11.17 -0.59
C LYS A 110 -10.00 10.84 -1.95
N ARG A 111 -10.22 9.61 -2.42
CA ARG A 111 -9.84 9.23 -3.78
C ARG A 111 -10.62 10.08 -4.78
N CYS A 112 -9.95 10.60 -5.80
CA CYS A 112 -10.64 11.27 -6.90
C CYS A 112 -11.68 10.30 -7.48
N PRO A 113 -12.93 10.75 -7.75
CA PRO A 113 -13.89 9.90 -8.43
C PRO A 113 -13.29 9.43 -9.74
N THR A 114 -13.38 8.13 -10.03
CA THR A 114 -13.21 7.65 -11.39
C THR A 114 -14.28 8.34 -12.21
N SER A 115 -13.88 9.23 -13.11
CA SER A 115 -14.82 9.85 -14.06
C SER A 115 -15.66 8.75 -14.71
N PRO A 116 -16.97 8.96 -14.89
CA PRO A 116 -17.86 7.98 -15.51
C PRO A 116 -17.43 7.61 -16.93
#